data_AF-A0A7K0EB07-F1
#
_entry.id   AF-A0A7K0EB07-F1
#
_cell.length_a   1.000
_cell.length_b   1.000
_cell.length_c   1.000
_cell.angle_alpha   90.00
_cell.angle_beta   90.00
_cell.angle_gamma   90.00
#
_symmetry.space_group_name_H-M   'P 1'
#
loop_
_entity.id
_entity.type
_entity.pdbx_description
1 polymer ?
#
loop_
_entity_poly.entity_id
_entity_poly.type
_entity_poly.pdbx_seq_one_letter_code
_entity_poly.pdbx_strand_id
1 'polypeptide(L)'
;MFSKSNRKTELDLEQHELLESAQLRIKQKKRLYTHFVIFLIGSVFLILLNKILKYGAEYDWFIWAITFWAFLFVIHTFNVFVTHQFMGKDWERKQREKLVAKQKAKIAELQKEIETDFPLSQINKKKEL
;
A
#
# COMPACT_ATOMS: atom_id res chain seq x y z
N MET A 1 -20.63 24.43 25.62
CA MET A 1 -21.06 23.03 25.40
C MET A 1 -21.01 22.73 23.89
N PHE A 2 -19.82 22.41 23.34
CA PHE A 2 -19.60 22.37 21.87
C PHE A 2 -18.69 21.22 21.38
N SER A 3 -18.60 20.09 22.08
CA SER A 3 -17.63 19.03 21.76
C SER A 3 -18.23 17.76 21.12
N LYS A 4 -19.56 17.63 21.02
CA LYS A 4 -20.18 16.35 20.61
C LYS A 4 -20.28 16.14 19.09
N SER A 5 -20.24 17.19 18.25
CA SER A 5 -20.36 17.06 16.79
C SER A 5 -19.03 16.66 16.13
N ASN A 6 -17.90 17.25 16.52
CA ASN A 6 -16.59 16.95 15.93
C ASN A 6 -16.20 15.47 16.07
N ARG A 7 -16.53 14.82 17.19
CA ARG A 7 -16.25 13.39 17.37
C ARG A 7 -17.05 12.49 16.43
N LYS A 8 -18.26 12.88 16.04
CA LYS A 8 -19.03 12.13 15.02
C LYS A 8 -18.40 12.29 13.63
N THR A 9 -17.92 13.50 13.30
CA THR A 9 -17.26 13.78 12.02
C THR A 9 -15.92 13.05 11.89
N GLU A 10 -15.11 12.99 12.95
CA GLU A 10 -13.87 12.19 12.93
C GLU A 10 -14.13 10.68 12.80
N LEU A 11 -15.11 10.13 13.53
CA LEU A 11 -15.48 8.72 13.42
C LEU A 11 -16.01 8.36 12.02
N ASP A 12 -16.78 9.25 11.41
CA ASP A 12 -17.30 9.08 10.05
C ASP A 12 -16.17 9.11 9.00
N LEU A 13 -15.23 10.06 9.12
CA LEU A 13 -14.03 10.14 8.27
C LEU A 13 -13.17 8.88 8.37
N GLU A 14 -12.92 8.39 9.57
CA GLU A 14 -12.13 7.16 9.79
C GLU A 14 -12.82 5.94 9.16
N GLN A 15 -14.14 5.81 9.30
CA GLN A 15 -14.92 4.75 8.65
C GLN A 15 -14.88 4.86 7.13
N HIS A 16 -14.97 6.07 6.58
CA HIS A 16 -14.86 6.33 5.15
C HIS A 16 -13.49 5.92 4.59
N GLU A 17 -12.38 6.24 5.27
CA GLU A 17 -11.02 5.83 4.86
C GLU A 17 -10.83 4.30 4.92
N LEU A 18 -11.39 3.65 5.95
CA LEU A 18 -11.35 2.19 6.08
C LEU A 18 -12.12 1.51 4.93
N LEU A 19 -13.28 2.05 4.56
CA LEU A 19 -14.07 1.55 3.42
C LEU A 19 -13.36 1.77 2.09
N GLU A 20 -12.80 2.95 1.86
CA GLU A 20 -12.09 3.27 0.62
C GLU A 20 -10.85 2.38 0.44
N SER A 21 -10.07 2.18 1.51
CA SER A 21 -8.92 1.28 1.48
C SER A 21 -9.30 -0.18 1.24
N ALA A 22 -10.42 -0.65 1.81
CA ALA A 22 -10.97 -1.98 1.53
C ALA A 22 -11.41 -2.12 0.06
N GLN A 23 -12.10 -1.12 -0.49
CA GLN A 23 -12.51 -1.10 -1.89
C GLN A 23 -11.32 -1.13 -2.85
N LEU A 24 -10.26 -0.36 -2.57
CA LEU A 24 -9.04 -0.36 -3.36
C LEU A 24 -8.39 -1.75 -3.43
N ARG A 25 -8.34 -2.48 -2.31
CA ARG A 25 -7.83 -3.86 -2.27
C ARG A 25 -8.68 -4.81 -3.10
N ILE A 26 -10.00 -4.68 -3.03
CA ILE A 26 -10.93 -5.51 -3.82
C ILE A 26 -10.74 -5.23 -5.31
N LYS A 27 -10.63 -3.96 -5.71
CA LYS A 27 -10.44 -3.56 -7.12
C LYS A 27 -9.13 -4.11 -7.69
N GLN A 28 -8.05 -4.09 -6.91
CA GLN A 28 -6.76 -4.66 -7.33
C GLN A 28 -6.82 -6.18 -7.51
N LYS A 29 -7.43 -6.91 -6.57
CA LYS A 29 -7.65 -8.36 -6.71
C LYS A 29 -8.49 -8.67 -7.95
N LYS A 30 -9.58 -7.92 -8.17
CA LYS A 30 -10.45 -8.07 -9.34
C LYS A 30 -9.68 -7.87 -10.65
N ARG A 31 -8.80 -6.86 -10.71
CA ARG A 31 -7.96 -6.60 -11.89
C ARG A 31 -7.05 -7.78 -12.21
N LEU A 32 -6.46 -8.42 -11.21
CA LEU A 32 -5.63 -9.61 -11.40
C LEU A 32 -6.44 -10.77 -12.00
N TYR A 33 -7.64 -11.03 -11.48
CA TYR A 33 -8.53 -12.04 -12.05
C TYR A 33 -8.91 -11.74 -13.50
N THR A 34 -9.17 -10.47 -13.84
CA THR A 34 -9.42 -10.08 -15.24
C THR A 34 -8.22 -10.40 -16.13
N HIS A 35 -6.98 -10.12 -15.70
CA HIS A 35 -5.78 -10.45 -16.47
C HIS A 35 -5.59 -11.97 -16.61
N PHE A 36 -5.92 -12.75 -15.57
CA PHE A 36 -5.87 -14.21 -15.61
C PHE A 36 -6.86 -14.78 -16.63
N VAL A 37 -8.09 -14.27 -16.67
CA VAL A 37 -9.11 -14.70 -17.64
C VAL A 37 -8.67 -14.37 -19.06
N ILE A 38 -8.13 -13.17 -19.31
CA ILE A 38 -7.58 -12.78 -20.62
C ILE A 38 -6.43 -13.71 -21.01
N PHE A 39 -5.53 -14.05 -20.07
CA PHE A 39 -4.43 -14.98 -20.31
C PHE A 39 -4.93 -16.38 -20.72
N LEU A 40 -5.96 -16.90 -20.04
CA LEU A 40 -6.55 -18.20 -20.39
C LEU A 40 -7.18 -18.18 -21.79
N ILE A 41 -7.97 -17.15 -22.10
CA ILE A 41 -8.60 -17.00 -23.42
C ILE A 41 -7.53 -16.86 -24.50
N GLY A 42 -6.51 -16.04 -24.28
CA GLY A 42 -5.39 -15.86 -25.22
C GLY A 42 -4.58 -17.14 -25.44
N SER A 43 -4.33 -17.91 -24.37
CA SER A 43 -3.63 -19.20 -24.47
C SER A 43 -4.43 -20.21 -25.28
N VAL A 44 -5.74 -20.31 -25.05
CA VAL A 44 -6.63 -21.18 -25.84
C VAL A 44 -6.64 -20.72 -27.30
N PHE A 45 -6.72 -19.42 -27.55
CA PHE A 45 -6.69 -18.85 -28.91
C PHE A 45 -5.39 -19.20 -29.64
N LEU A 46 -4.21 -19.09 -28.99
CA LEU A 46 -2.92 -19.46 -29.56
C LEU A 46 -2.85 -20.96 -29.94
N ILE A 47 -3.38 -21.83 -29.09
CA ILE A 47 -3.46 -23.28 -29.37
C ILE A 47 -4.36 -23.54 -30.58
N LEU A 48 -5.50 -22.85 -30.67
CA LEU A 48 -6.43 -22.98 -31.79
C LEU A 48 -5.81 -22.47 -33.10
N LEU A 49 -5.10 -21.34 -33.10
CA LEU A 49 -4.39 -20.83 -34.28
C LEU A 49 -3.38 -21.86 -34.80
N ASN A 50 -2.57 -22.45 -33.91
CA ASN A 50 -1.57 -23.42 -34.33
C ASN A 50 -2.22 -24.72 -34.85
N LYS A 51 -3.18 -25.30 -34.13
CA LYS A 51 -3.83 -26.57 -34.51
C LYS A 51 -4.78 -26.48 -35.70
N ILE A 52 -5.55 -25.40 -35.83
CA ILE A 52 -6.60 -25.27 -36.85
C ILE A 52 -6.06 -24.61 -38.12
N LEU A 53 -5.25 -23.55 -38.00
CA LEU A 53 -4.73 -22.82 -39.16
C LEU A 53 -3.38 -23.36 -39.65
N LYS A 54 -2.81 -24.38 -38.99
CA LYS A 54 -1.50 -24.97 -39.29
C LYS A 54 -0.37 -23.94 -39.41
N TYR A 55 -0.50 -22.81 -38.73
CA TYR A 55 0.46 -21.72 -38.79
C TYR A 55 1.72 -22.11 -38.00
N GLY A 56 2.81 -22.43 -38.72
CA GLY A 56 4.03 -22.96 -38.11
C GLY A 56 3.96 -24.44 -37.74
N ALA A 57 3.29 -25.28 -38.55
CA ALA A 57 3.04 -26.70 -38.27
C ALA A 57 4.29 -27.58 -38.02
N GLU A 58 5.50 -27.12 -38.37
CA GLU A 58 6.74 -27.85 -38.10
C GLU A 58 7.36 -27.51 -36.72
N TYR A 59 6.89 -26.45 -36.06
CA TYR A 59 7.45 -25.99 -34.80
C TYR A 59 6.36 -25.46 -33.84
N ASP A 60 6.31 -26.01 -32.63
CA ASP A 60 5.37 -25.66 -31.57
C ASP A 60 5.68 -24.29 -30.92
N TRP A 61 5.76 -23.23 -31.72
CA TRP A 61 6.08 -21.86 -31.28
C TRP A 61 5.11 -21.33 -30.23
N PHE A 62 3.87 -21.84 -30.21
CA PHE A 62 2.85 -21.47 -29.23
C PHE A 62 3.29 -21.83 -27.80
N ILE A 63 4.12 -22.87 -27.60
CA ILE A 63 4.67 -23.24 -26.29
C ILE A 63 5.56 -22.12 -25.76
N TRP A 64 6.42 -21.58 -26.61
CA TRP A 64 7.28 -20.45 -26.25
C TRP A 64 6.48 -19.17 -25.99
N ALA A 65 5.46 -18.90 -26.82
CA ALA A 65 4.56 -17.77 -26.62
C ALA A 65 3.80 -17.86 -25.28
N ILE A 66 3.19 -19.02 -24.99
CA ILE A 66 2.49 -19.26 -23.72
C ILE A 66 3.46 -19.21 -22.54
N THR A 67 4.67 -19.77 -22.67
CA THR A 67 5.68 -19.75 -21.60
C THR A 67 6.10 -18.32 -21.27
N PHE A 68 6.42 -17.50 -22.27
CA PHE A 68 6.76 -16.10 -22.07
C PHE A 68 5.60 -15.31 -21.44
N TRP A 69 4.38 -15.54 -21.92
CA TRP A 69 3.19 -14.87 -21.40
C TRP A 69 2.88 -15.30 -19.96
N ALA A 70 3.03 -16.59 -19.65
CA ALA A 70 2.88 -17.14 -18.30
C ALA A 70 3.92 -16.53 -17.36
N PHE A 71 5.16 -16.36 -17.81
CA PHE A 71 6.20 -15.71 -17.02
C PHE A 71 5.84 -14.26 -16.64
N LEU A 72 5.35 -13.47 -17.60
CA LEU A 72 4.85 -12.11 -17.33
C LEU A 72 3.66 -12.12 -16.36
N PHE A 73 2.75 -13.09 -16.50
CA PHE A 73 1.61 -13.24 -15.59
C PHE A 73 2.04 -13.59 -14.16
N VAL A 74 3.05 -14.45 -13.99
CA VAL A 74 3.62 -14.79 -12.67
C VAL A 74 4.22 -13.54 -12.01
N ILE A 75 5.00 -12.75 -12.74
CA ILE A 75 5.56 -11.48 -12.22
C ILE A 75 4.42 -10.53 -11.80
N HIS A 76 3.40 -10.37 -12.64
CA HIS A 76 2.25 -9.51 -12.33
C HIS A 76 1.53 -9.99 -11.06
N THR A 77 1.31 -11.30 -10.93
CA THR A 77 0.68 -11.93 -9.76
C THR A 77 1.51 -11.69 -8.51
N PHE A 78 2.82 -11.91 -8.55
CA PHE A 78 3.73 -11.65 -7.44
C PHE A 78 3.70 -10.17 -7.03
N ASN A 79 3.69 -9.24 -7.98
CA ASN A 79 3.66 -7.81 -7.67
C ASN A 79 2.34 -7.42 -6.97
N VAL A 80 1.20 -7.93 -7.45
CA VAL A 80 -0.11 -7.63 -6.84
C VAL A 80 -0.27 -8.30 -5.46
N PHE A 81 0.21 -9.52 -5.27
CA PHE A 81 0.08 -10.23 -3.99
C PHE A 81 1.16 -9.91 -2.97
N VAL A 82 2.44 -9.88 -3.37
CA VAL A 82 3.57 -9.74 -2.45
C VAL A 82 3.93 -8.27 -2.25
N THR A 83 4.20 -7.52 -3.31
CA THR A 83 4.63 -6.11 -3.18
C THR A 83 3.57 -5.26 -2.50
N HIS A 84 2.29 -5.43 -2.85
CA HIS A 84 1.22 -4.64 -2.25
C HIS A 84 0.88 -5.08 -0.81
N GLN A 85 1.06 -6.35 -0.46
CA GLN A 85 0.85 -6.83 0.92
C GLN A 85 2.02 -6.45 1.85
N PHE A 86 3.25 -6.46 1.33
CA PHE A 86 4.45 -6.19 2.12
C PHE A 86 4.82 -4.69 2.17
N MET A 87 4.63 -3.97 1.07
CA MET A 87 5.06 -2.57 0.89
C MET A 87 3.89 -1.66 0.46
N GLY A 88 2.66 -2.03 0.81
CA GLY A 88 1.48 -1.20 0.56
C GLY A 88 1.35 -0.04 1.54
N LYS A 89 0.31 0.78 1.35
CA LYS A 89 -0.01 1.96 2.18
C LYS A 89 -0.02 1.69 3.69
N ASP A 90 -0.43 0.48 4.11
CA ASP A 90 -0.43 0.09 5.53
C ASP A 90 0.99 -0.02 6.11
N TRP A 91 1.93 -0.56 5.34
CA TRP A 91 3.33 -0.64 5.75
C TRP A 91 3.93 0.76 5.85
N GLU A 92 3.68 1.62 4.86
CA GLU A 92 4.11 3.02 4.90
C GLU A 92 3.54 3.78 6.10
N ARG A 93 2.25 3.58 6.41
CA ARG A 93 1.62 4.19 7.60
C ARG A 93 2.29 3.72 8.88
N LYS A 94 2.53 2.42 9.04
CA LYS A 94 3.27 1.87 10.19
C LYS A 94 4.68 2.46 10.32
N GLN A 95 5.42 2.62 9.21
CA GLN A 95 6.74 3.24 9.25
C GLN A 95 6.67 4.72 9.65
N ARG A 96 5.68 5.46 9.12
CA ARG A 96 5.45 6.86 9.44
C ARG A 96 5.11 7.07 10.91
N GLU A 97 4.19 6.29 11.45
CA GLU A 97 3.82 6.32 12.87
C GLU A 97 5.03 6.05 13.77
N LYS A 98 5.86 5.07 13.41
CA LYS A 98 7.10 4.77 14.14
C LYS A 98 8.07 5.96 14.15
N LEU A 99 8.20 6.67 13.03
CA LEU A 99 9.05 7.86 12.94
C LEU A 99 8.48 9.03 13.75
N VAL A 100 7.18 9.28 13.65
CA VAL A 100 6.50 10.33 14.43
C VAL A 100 6.61 10.06 15.93
N ALA A 101 6.46 8.81 16.36
CA ALA A 101 6.63 8.42 17.76
C ALA A 101 8.04 8.73 18.29
N LYS A 102 9.08 8.45 17.49
CA LYS A 102 10.47 8.81 17.84
C LYS A 102 10.67 10.31 17.96
N GLN A 103 10.11 11.09 17.03
CA GLN A 103 10.20 12.56 17.07
C GLN A 103 9.50 13.12 18.31
N LYS A 104 8.30 12.63 18.64
CA LYS A 104 7.58 13.03 19.86
C LYS A 104 8.38 12.71 21.13
N ALA A 105 8.99 11.52 21.20
CA ALA A 105 9.85 11.15 22.33
C ALA A 105 11.05 12.10 22.47
N LYS A 106 11.71 12.46 21.36
CA LYS A 106 12.84 13.40 21.38
C LYS A 106 12.42 14.81 21.81
N ILE A 107 11.26 15.29 21.35
CA ILE A 107 10.71 16.59 21.78
C ILE A 107 10.41 16.59 23.29
N ALA A 108 9.84 15.51 23.82
CA ALA A 108 9.56 15.39 25.25
C ALA A 108 10.85 15.38 26.10
N GLU A 109 11.91 14.74 25.62
CA GLU A 109 13.23 14.77 26.26
C GLU A 109 13.82 16.18 26.27
N LEU A 110 13.80 16.88 25.13
CA LEU A 110 14.27 18.26 25.02
C LEU A 110 13.47 19.23 25.91
N GLN A 111 12.14 19.05 26.01
CA GLN A 111 11.32 19.84 26.92
C GLN A 111 11.73 19.64 28.38
N LYS A 112 12.01 18.40 28.78
CA LYS A 112 12.47 18.06 30.13
C LYS A 112 13.86 18.64 30.44
N GLU A 113 14.78 18.61 29.48
CA GLU A 113 16.10 19.26 29.61
C GLU A 113 15.95 20.77 29.81
N ILE A 114 15.13 21.44 28.99
CA ILE A 114 14.87 22.88 29.11
C ILE A 114 14.28 23.25 30.48
N GLU A 115 13.31 22.47 30.99
CA GLU A 115 12.75 22.69 32.33
C GLU A 115 13.77 22.49 33.46
N THR A 116 14.74 21.60 33.25
CA THR A 116 15.79 21.29 34.23
C THR A 116 16.88 22.36 34.23
N ASP A 117 17.33 22.80 33.06
CA ASP A 117 18.41 23.80 32.87
C ASP A 117 17.92 25.24 33.08
N PHE A 118 16.64 25.51 32.80
CA PHE A 118 15.98 26.81 33.02
C PHE A 118 14.74 26.64 33.90
N PRO A 119 14.90 26.33 35.20
CA PRO A 119 13.76 26.30 36.10
C PRO A 119 13.10 27.67 36.11
N LEU A 120 11.76 27.73 36.04
CA LEU A 120 10.96 28.97 36.02
C LEU A 120 11.34 29.98 37.13
N SER A 121 12.01 29.52 38.18
CA SER A 121 12.60 30.35 39.24
C SER A 121 13.74 31.28 38.77
N GLN A 122 14.56 30.88 37.79
CA GLN A 122 15.65 31.70 37.22
C GLN A 122 15.11 32.81 36.30
N ILE A 123 14.03 32.52 35.56
CA ILE A 123 13.38 33.48 34.65
C ILE A 123 12.74 34.63 35.42
N ASN A 124 12.05 34.34 36.53
CA ASN A 124 11.47 35.40 37.38
C ASN A 124 12.55 36.23 38.08
N LYS A 125 13.66 35.63 38.54
CA LYS A 125 14.76 36.36 39.20
C LYS A 125 15.45 37.38 38.29
N LYS A 126 15.52 37.13 36.98
CA LYS A 126 16.19 38.00 36.01
C LYS A 126 15.30 39.14 35.49
N LYS A 127 13.98 39.07 35.74
CA LYS A 127 12.99 40.04 35.28
C LYS A 127 12.69 41.13 36.32
N GLU A 128 13.07 40.89 37.58
CA GLU A 128 12.93 41.84 38.69
C GLU A 128 14.25 42.58 39.05
N LEU A 129 15.34 42.32 38.32
CA LEU A 129 16.59 43.08 38.33
C LEU A 129 16.60 44.05 37.14
#